data_AF-A0A9W7YJU1-F1
#
_entry.id   AF-A0A9W7YJU1-F1
#
_cell.length_a   1.000
_cell.length_b   1.000
_cell.length_c   1.000
_cell.angle_alpha   90.00
_cell.angle_beta   90.00
_cell.angle_gamma   90.00
#
_symmetry.space_group_name_H-M   'P 1'
#
loop_
_entity.id
_entity.type
_entity.pdbx_description
1 polymer ?
#
loop_
_entity_poly.entity_id
_entity_poly.type
_entity_poly.pdbx_seq_one_letter_code
_entity_poly.pdbx_strand_id
1 'polypeptide(L)'
;MCKNRQLGYDPTIRYNSDLDNWEIDVYDSETQMTRVYVCESIRCNPHSTFGRHTRCFVAYEKPADSMSANNEDMPKVLIKDAWAQTLGPDGHVCDEVAYLREIRNTLADDHTLDNMYPRLHAGGVVDDTTQYILMHIDTNTQAKVPARVHKRLVISPVGEPIHDLKSIDELIVVVGDVMAAHSAIVKRCGLLHRDLSDNNIMFCRDDDGVK
;
A
#
# COMPACT_ATOMS: atom_id res chain seq x y z
N MET A 1 9.40 -11.69 -19.82
CA MET A 1 8.06 -11.05 -19.94
C MET A 1 8.20 -9.81 -20.82
N CYS A 2 7.19 -9.48 -21.62
CA CYS A 2 7.19 -8.23 -22.42
C CYS A 2 7.24 -7.02 -21.47
N LYS A 3 8.07 -6.01 -21.79
CA LYS A 3 8.16 -4.75 -21.00
C LYS A 3 6.77 -4.15 -20.76
N ASN A 4 5.83 -4.27 -21.70
CA ASN A 4 4.47 -3.73 -21.59
C ASN A 4 3.51 -4.52 -20.69
N ARG A 5 3.95 -5.63 -20.07
CA ARG A 5 3.10 -6.46 -19.19
C ARG A 5 3.75 -6.76 -17.83
N GLN A 6 4.83 -6.08 -17.49
CA GLN A 6 5.61 -6.33 -16.27
C GLN A 6 4.78 -6.13 -15.00
N LEU A 7 3.88 -5.12 -14.97
CA LEU A 7 3.01 -4.83 -13.83
C LEU A 7 1.63 -5.50 -13.92
N GLY A 8 1.41 -6.36 -14.93
CA GLY A 8 0.13 -7.00 -15.22
C GLY A 8 -0.81 -6.14 -16.06
N TYR A 9 -2.05 -6.61 -16.25
CA TYR A 9 -3.10 -5.84 -16.91
C TYR A 9 -3.93 -5.12 -15.86
N ASP A 10 -3.76 -3.80 -15.81
CA ASP A 10 -4.57 -2.85 -15.06
C ASP A 10 -4.61 -1.57 -15.91
N PRO A 11 -5.78 -1.08 -16.34
CA PRO A 11 -5.87 0.09 -17.21
C PRO A 11 -5.33 1.38 -16.57
N THR A 12 -5.21 1.42 -15.25
CA THR A 12 -4.65 2.55 -14.48
C THR A 12 -3.13 2.47 -14.33
N ILE A 13 -2.49 1.42 -14.86
CA ILE A 13 -1.03 1.24 -14.88
C ILE A 13 -0.56 1.26 -16.34
N ARG A 14 0.26 2.25 -16.68
CA ARG A 14 0.64 2.55 -18.07
C ARG A 14 2.15 2.59 -18.21
N TYR A 15 2.68 1.94 -19.24
CA TYR A 15 4.10 2.04 -19.59
C TYR A 15 4.28 3.24 -20.53
N ASN A 16 5.10 4.20 -20.12
CA ASN A 16 5.49 5.35 -20.92
C ASN A 16 6.79 5.03 -21.66
N SER A 17 6.69 4.80 -22.97
CA SER A 17 7.83 4.43 -23.81
C SER A 17 8.84 5.54 -24.00
N ASP A 18 8.41 6.80 -23.88
CA ASP A 18 9.27 7.96 -24.14
C ASP A 18 10.23 8.19 -22.97
N LEU A 19 9.79 7.87 -21.75
CA LEU A 19 10.56 8.01 -20.51
C LEU A 19 11.08 6.67 -19.96
N ASP A 20 10.82 5.54 -20.65
CA ASP A 20 11.11 4.16 -20.22
C ASP A 20 10.70 3.89 -18.76
N ASN A 21 9.51 4.35 -18.37
CA ASN A 21 9.01 4.21 -16.99
C ASN A 21 7.55 3.74 -16.94
N TRP A 22 7.11 3.35 -15.74
CA TRP A 22 5.74 2.95 -15.47
C TRP A 22 5.02 4.03 -14.65
N GLU A 23 3.86 4.45 -15.12
CA GLU A 23 2.99 5.42 -14.45
C GLU A 23 1.78 4.68 -13.86
N ILE A 24 1.46 5.00 -12.61
CA ILE A 24 0.36 4.41 -11.84
C ILE A 24 -0.60 5.52 -11.44
N ASP A 25 -1.83 5.45 -11.92
CA ASP A 25 -2.89 6.36 -11.52
C ASP A 25 -3.48 5.90 -10.19
N VAL A 26 -3.54 6.81 -9.22
CA VAL A 26 -4.11 6.57 -7.90
C VAL A 26 -5.25 7.55 -7.69
N TYR A 27 -6.46 7.00 -7.64
CA TYR A 27 -7.64 7.74 -7.22
C TYR A 27 -7.72 7.82 -5.69
N ASP A 28 -7.92 9.02 -5.17
CA ASP A 28 -8.20 9.24 -3.75
C ASP A 28 -9.68 9.53 -3.51
N SER A 29 -10.35 8.64 -2.77
CA SER A 29 -11.78 8.80 -2.48
C SER A 29 -12.11 9.92 -1.51
N GLU A 30 -11.12 10.48 -0.78
CA GLU A 30 -11.31 11.62 0.10
C GLU A 30 -11.32 12.93 -0.69
N THR A 31 -10.29 13.17 -1.51
CA THR A 31 -10.19 14.39 -2.33
C THR A 31 -10.94 14.32 -3.66
N GLN A 32 -11.38 13.13 -4.08
CA GLN A 32 -12.00 12.87 -5.40
C GLN A 32 -11.07 13.25 -6.56
N MET A 33 -9.76 13.15 -6.34
CA MET A 33 -8.72 13.48 -7.33
C MET A 33 -7.87 12.25 -7.66
N THR A 34 -7.40 12.19 -8.90
CA THR A 34 -6.41 11.21 -9.34
C THR A 34 -5.04 11.84 -9.41
N ARG A 35 -4.05 11.20 -8.78
CA ARG A 35 -2.63 11.56 -8.87
C ARG A 35 -1.88 10.49 -9.65
N VAL A 36 -0.79 10.89 -10.31
CA VAL A 36 0.05 9.99 -11.09
C VAL A 36 1.36 9.76 -10.35
N TYR A 37 1.73 8.50 -10.20
CA TYR A 37 2.98 8.10 -9.55
C TYR A 37 3.88 7.36 -10.55
N VAL A 38 5.18 7.62 -10.50
CA VAL A 38 6.17 6.90 -11.31
C VAL A 38 6.72 5.75 -10.47
N CYS A 39 6.58 4.52 -10.98
CA CYS A 39 7.08 3.32 -10.32
C CYS A 39 8.60 3.22 -10.47
N GLU A 40 9.30 3.16 -9.34
CA GLU A 40 10.74 2.95 -9.26
C GLU A 40 11.08 1.46 -9.20
N SER A 41 10.39 0.73 -8.31
CA SER A 41 10.66 -0.71 -8.13
C SER A 41 9.42 -1.48 -7.65
N ILE A 42 9.44 -2.79 -7.87
CA ILE A 42 8.39 -3.71 -7.43
C ILE A 42 8.87 -4.40 -6.15
N ARG A 43 8.21 -4.17 -5.01
CA ARG A 43 8.56 -4.78 -3.72
C ARG A 43 7.90 -6.13 -3.52
N CYS A 44 6.64 -6.25 -3.90
CA CYS A 44 5.90 -7.49 -3.78
C CYS A 44 5.05 -7.68 -5.05
N ASN A 45 5.25 -8.81 -5.72
CA ASN A 45 4.45 -9.19 -6.89
C ASN A 45 4.27 -10.71 -6.91
N PRO A 46 3.25 -11.24 -6.23
CA PRO A 46 3.01 -12.66 -6.23
C PRO A 46 2.74 -13.14 -7.67
N HIS A 47 3.48 -14.14 -8.11
CA HIS A 47 3.30 -14.81 -9.41
C HIS A 47 2.01 -15.65 -9.50
N SER A 48 1.21 -15.69 -8.43
CA SER A 48 0.03 -16.53 -8.30
C SER A 48 -1.19 -15.71 -7.88
N THR A 49 -2.33 -16.05 -8.47
CA THR A 49 -3.67 -15.58 -8.07
C THR A 49 -4.22 -16.36 -6.87
N PHE A 50 -3.40 -17.15 -6.16
CA PHE A 50 -3.77 -17.80 -4.92
C PHE A 50 -2.95 -17.18 -3.77
N GLY A 51 -3.61 -16.63 -2.73
CA GLY A 51 -2.95 -15.98 -1.58
C GLY A 51 -3.63 -14.68 -1.13
N ARG A 52 -2.87 -13.76 -0.52
CA ARG A 52 -3.37 -12.44 -0.04
C ARG A 52 -3.75 -11.47 -1.17
N HIS A 53 -3.36 -11.76 -2.42
CA HIS A 53 -3.57 -10.90 -3.60
C HIS A 53 -3.12 -9.46 -3.30
N THR A 54 -1.84 -9.30 -2.95
CA THR A 54 -1.27 -7.99 -2.64
C THR A 54 -0.12 -7.71 -3.58
N ARG A 55 -0.09 -6.53 -4.18
CA ARG A 55 1.08 -6.04 -4.93
C ARG A 55 1.56 -4.75 -4.29
N CYS A 56 2.87 -4.58 -4.20
CA CYS A 56 3.46 -3.39 -3.63
C CYS A 56 4.52 -2.81 -4.58
N PHE A 57 4.42 -1.52 -4.86
CA PHE A 57 5.32 -0.76 -5.71
C PHE A 57 5.95 0.38 -4.92
N VAL A 58 7.26 0.57 -5.02
CA VAL A 58 7.88 1.83 -4.59
C VAL A 58 7.75 2.81 -5.74
N ALA A 59 7.25 3.99 -5.43
CA ALA A 59 7.00 5.02 -6.42
C ALA A 59 7.23 6.41 -5.82
N TYR A 60 7.22 7.42 -6.66
CA TYR A 60 7.19 8.83 -6.27
C TYR A 60 6.12 9.56 -7.06
N GLU A 61 5.55 10.62 -6.48
CA GLU A 61 4.51 11.41 -7.16
C GLU A 61 5.11 12.15 -8.34
N LYS A 62 4.48 12.06 -9.51
CA LYS A 62 4.93 12.73 -10.74
C LYS A 62 4.75 14.25 -10.57
N PRO A 63 5.83 15.05 -10.67
CA PRO A 63 5.71 16.50 -10.62
C PRO A 63 4.83 17.03 -11.75
N ALA A 64 4.07 18.10 -11.49
CA ALA A 64 3.28 18.78 -12.53
C ALA A 64 4.16 19.31 -13.67
N ASP A 65 5.37 19.78 -13.33
CA ASP A 65 6.37 20.27 -14.28
C ASP A 65 7.45 19.20 -14.49
N SER A 66 7.36 18.48 -15.60
CA SER A 66 8.18 17.32 -15.98
C SER A 66 9.64 17.66 -16.37
N MET A 67 10.12 18.84 -16.01
CA MET A 67 11.41 19.39 -16.44
C MET A 67 12.17 19.94 -15.22
N SER A 68 12.86 19.09 -14.44
CA SER A 68 14.09 19.42 -13.67
C SER A 68 14.29 18.71 -12.33
N ALA A 69 13.43 17.81 -11.87
CA ALA A 69 13.69 17.08 -10.62
C ALA A 69 14.58 15.86 -10.88
N ASN A 70 15.72 15.75 -10.21
CA ASN A 70 16.46 14.49 -10.11
C ASN A 70 15.54 13.47 -9.41
N ASN A 71 15.20 12.38 -10.09
CA ASN A 71 14.27 11.38 -9.58
C ASN A 71 14.73 10.75 -8.24
N GLU A 72 16.03 10.75 -7.96
CA GLU A 72 16.60 10.16 -6.73
C GLU A 72 16.24 10.94 -5.45
N ASP A 73 15.95 12.24 -5.56
CA ASP A 73 15.66 13.11 -4.41
C ASP A 73 14.16 13.16 -4.07
N MET A 74 13.31 12.49 -4.86
CA MET A 74 11.87 12.56 -4.68
C MET A 74 11.41 11.71 -3.49
N PRO A 75 10.48 12.21 -2.65
CA PRO A 75 9.93 11.45 -1.52
C PRO A 75 9.29 10.16 -2.01
N LYS A 76 9.77 9.02 -1.49
CA LYS A 76 9.29 7.71 -1.88
C LYS A 76 8.04 7.32 -1.09
N VAL A 77 7.10 6.71 -1.79
CA VAL A 77 5.87 6.13 -1.24
C VAL A 77 5.75 4.66 -1.63
N LEU A 78 5.02 3.91 -0.81
CA LEU A 78 4.60 2.56 -1.15
C LEU A 78 3.18 2.61 -1.70
N ILE A 79 3.01 2.15 -2.94
CA ILE A 79 1.70 1.89 -3.52
C ILE A 79 1.35 0.43 -3.24
N LYS A 80 0.28 0.20 -2.49
CA LYS A 80 -0.23 -1.14 -2.15
C LYS A 80 -1.55 -1.38 -2.84
N ASP A 81 -1.58 -2.39 -3.70
CA ASP A 81 -2.80 -2.97 -4.26
C ASP A 81 -3.21 -4.19 -3.44
N ALA A 82 -4.50 -4.29 -3.11
CA ALA A 82 -5.08 -5.44 -2.45
C ALA A 82 -6.45 -5.78 -3.03
N TRP A 83 -6.69 -7.07 -3.31
CA TRP A 83 -8.01 -7.58 -3.73
C TRP A 83 -8.71 -8.25 -2.54
N ALA A 84 -9.28 -7.41 -1.67
CA ALA A 84 -9.96 -7.85 -0.45
C ALA A 84 -11.35 -8.43 -0.78
N GLN A 85 -11.75 -9.49 -0.08
CA GLN A 85 -13.07 -10.10 -0.28
C GLN A 85 -14.20 -9.13 0.11
N THR A 86 -15.16 -8.95 -0.78
CA THR A 86 -16.40 -8.21 -0.54
C THR A 86 -17.32 -9.11 0.28
N LEU A 87 -17.36 -8.87 1.60
CA LEU A 87 -18.27 -9.49 2.57
C LEU A 87 -18.05 -11.00 2.83
N GLY A 88 -17.85 -11.33 4.10
CA GLY A 88 -18.36 -12.57 4.67
C GLY A 88 -19.81 -12.38 5.17
N PRO A 89 -20.48 -13.45 5.63
CA PRO A 89 -21.86 -13.41 6.15
C PRO A 89 -22.12 -12.40 7.29
N ASP A 90 -21.07 -11.87 7.91
CA ASP A 90 -21.13 -11.06 9.13
C ASP A 90 -21.17 -9.54 8.85
N GLY A 91 -21.19 -9.12 7.58
CA GLY A 91 -21.45 -7.72 7.18
C GLY A 91 -20.31 -6.71 7.43
N HIS A 92 -19.22 -7.09 8.10
CA HIS A 92 -18.10 -6.18 8.37
C HIS A 92 -17.17 -6.04 7.16
N VAL A 93 -17.16 -4.86 6.55
CA VAL A 93 -16.17 -4.47 5.53
C VAL A 93 -14.90 -4.05 6.27
N CYS A 94 -13.81 -4.83 6.15
CA CYS A 94 -12.48 -4.32 6.52
C CYS A 94 -12.12 -3.21 5.52
N ASP A 95 -12.33 -1.96 5.93
CA ASP A 95 -11.95 -0.82 5.13
C ASP A 95 -10.60 -0.24 5.56
N GLU A 96 -9.53 -0.87 5.07
CA GLU A 96 -8.15 -0.44 5.31
C GLU A 96 -7.94 1.05 4.98
N VAL A 97 -8.58 1.56 3.93
CA VAL A 97 -8.54 2.99 3.58
C VAL A 97 -9.11 3.82 4.74
N ALA A 98 -10.29 3.46 5.25
CA ALA A 98 -10.95 4.18 6.33
C ALA A 98 -10.13 4.12 7.63
N TYR A 99 -9.60 2.95 7.99
CA TYR A 99 -8.77 2.79 9.19
C TYR A 99 -7.50 3.63 9.13
N LEU A 100 -6.79 3.62 7.99
CA LEU A 100 -5.57 4.42 7.85
C LEU A 100 -5.87 5.93 7.83
N ARG A 101 -7.02 6.37 7.28
CA ARG A 101 -7.47 7.77 7.39
C ARG A 101 -7.76 8.16 8.83
N GLU A 102 -8.47 7.31 9.57
CA GLU A 102 -8.79 7.55 10.97
C GLU A 102 -7.53 7.68 11.82
N ILE A 103 -6.56 6.77 11.64
CA ILE A 103 -5.27 6.82 12.33
C ILE A 103 -4.53 8.11 11.97
N ARG A 104 -4.38 8.42 10.68
CA ARG A 104 -3.72 9.64 10.18
C ARG A 104 -4.33 10.90 10.80
N ASN A 105 -5.66 11.01 10.79
CA ASN A 105 -6.35 12.20 11.29
C ASN A 105 -6.25 12.31 12.81
N THR A 106 -6.34 11.20 13.54
CA THR A 106 -6.32 11.17 15.01
C THR A 106 -4.93 11.42 15.58
N LEU A 107 -3.88 10.99 14.86
CA LEU A 107 -2.48 11.09 15.28
C LEU A 107 -1.71 12.21 14.55
N ALA A 108 -2.40 13.10 13.81
CA ALA A 108 -1.77 14.10 12.96
C ALA A 108 -0.79 15.03 13.69
N ASP A 109 -1.14 15.44 14.92
CA ASP A 109 -0.37 16.39 15.73
C ASP A 109 0.71 15.72 16.60
N ASP A 110 0.81 14.38 16.57
CA ASP A 110 1.75 13.64 17.41
C ASP A 110 3.02 13.26 16.63
N HIS A 111 3.94 14.22 16.55
CA HIS A 111 5.23 14.05 15.88
C HIS A 111 6.13 13.00 16.55
N THR A 112 5.83 12.57 17.78
CA THR A 112 6.60 11.50 18.42
C THR A 112 6.36 10.14 17.78
N LEU A 113 5.28 10.00 17.00
CA LEU A 113 4.89 8.79 16.28
C LEU A 113 5.18 8.88 14.78
N ASP A 114 5.86 9.93 14.33
CA ASP A 114 6.25 10.04 12.92
C ASP A 114 7.13 8.85 12.52
N ASN A 115 6.87 8.34 11.32
CA ASN A 115 7.48 7.13 10.75
C ASN A 115 7.21 5.79 11.49
N MET A 116 6.51 5.79 12.63
CA MET A 116 6.22 4.55 13.40
C MET A 116 4.96 3.81 12.94
N TYR A 117 4.14 4.42 12.08
CA TYR A 117 2.96 3.78 11.49
C TYR A 117 2.75 4.24 10.04
N PRO A 118 2.06 3.44 9.19
CA PRO A 118 1.77 3.84 7.83
C PRO A 118 0.83 5.05 7.77
N ARG A 119 1.31 6.15 7.21
CA ARG A 119 0.53 7.36 6.93
C ARG A 119 -0.04 7.28 5.52
N LEU A 120 -1.36 7.36 5.39
CA LEU A 120 -2.06 7.34 4.09
C LEU A 120 -2.05 8.71 3.41
N HIS A 121 -1.56 8.76 2.17
CA HIS A 121 -1.56 9.96 1.32
C HIS A 121 -2.73 10.00 0.34
N ALA A 122 -3.10 8.84 -0.20
CA ALA A 122 -4.19 8.68 -1.15
C ALA A 122 -4.68 7.24 -1.09
N GLY A 123 -5.97 7.02 -1.35
CA GLY A 123 -6.45 5.65 -1.55
C GLY A 123 -7.93 5.54 -1.83
N GLY A 124 -8.32 4.40 -2.38
CA GLY A 124 -9.69 4.15 -2.77
C GLY A 124 -9.89 2.80 -3.44
N VAL A 125 -11.12 2.61 -3.90
CA VAL A 125 -11.48 1.47 -4.74
C VAL A 125 -11.03 1.78 -6.17
N VAL A 126 -10.34 0.82 -6.79
CA VAL A 126 -10.04 0.82 -8.22
C VAL A 126 -11.18 0.08 -8.92
N ASP A 127 -11.64 0.57 -10.07
CA ASP A 127 -12.73 -0.05 -10.82
C ASP A 127 -12.49 -1.55 -11.02
N ASP A 128 -13.47 -2.35 -10.58
CA ASP A 128 -13.35 -3.80 -10.51
C ASP A 128 -13.26 -4.41 -11.93
N THR A 129 -12.06 -4.84 -12.30
CA THR A 129 -11.82 -5.58 -13.55
C THR A 129 -11.88 -7.10 -13.37
N THR A 130 -12.15 -7.60 -12.16
CA THR A 130 -12.20 -9.04 -11.86
C THR A 130 -13.29 -9.74 -12.67
N GLN A 131 -14.38 -9.03 -12.97
CA GLN A 131 -15.43 -9.50 -13.89
C GLN A 131 -14.91 -9.90 -15.28
N TYR A 132 -13.89 -9.23 -15.82
CA TYR A 132 -13.28 -9.59 -17.10
C TYR A 132 -12.45 -10.87 -17.01
N ILE A 133 -11.85 -11.13 -15.84
CA ILE A 133 -11.10 -12.35 -15.56
C ILE A 133 -12.05 -13.55 -15.41
N LEU A 134 -13.22 -13.33 -14.80
CA LEU A 134 -14.21 -14.38 -14.53
C LEU A 134 -15.20 -14.62 -15.68
N MET A 135 -15.16 -13.81 -16.75
CA MET A 135 -16.16 -13.84 -17.84
C MET A 135 -16.31 -15.21 -18.52
N HIS A 136 -15.27 -16.05 -18.48
CA HIS A 136 -15.28 -17.39 -19.09
C HIS A 136 -15.54 -18.54 -18.11
N ILE A 137 -15.85 -18.23 -16.85
CA ILE A 137 -16.16 -19.22 -15.81
C ILE A 137 -17.67 -19.48 -15.82
N ASP A 138 -18.08 -20.75 -15.66
CA ASP A 138 -19.50 -21.09 -15.60
C ASP A 138 -20.16 -20.49 -14.35
N THR A 139 -21.46 -20.21 -14.43
CA THR A 139 -22.20 -19.51 -13.39
C THR A 139 -22.19 -20.22 -12.04
N ASN A 140 -22.11 -21.57 -12.01
CA ASN A 140 -22.06 -22.33 -10.76
C ASN A 140 -20.70 -22.20 -10.08
N THR A 141 -19.62 -22.13 -10.86
CA THR A 141 -18.28 -21.87 -10.33
C THR A 141 -18.14 -20.41 -9.93
N GLN A 142 -18.66 -19.47 -10.72
CA GLN A 142 -18.63 -18.04 -10.40
C GLN A 142 -19.38 -17.74 -9.09
N ALA A 143 -20.51 -18.39 -8.83
CA ALA A 143 -21.25 -18.27 -7.57
C ALA A 143 -20.47 -18.75 -6.33
N LYS A 144 -19.42 -19.55 -6.52
CA LYS A 144 -18.54 -20.04 -5.44
C LYS A 144 -17.27 -19.21 -5.29
N VAL A 145 -16.97 -18.31 -6.22
CA VAL A 145 -15.82 -17.41 -6.13
C VAL A 145 -16.22 -16.20 -5.29
N PRO A 146 -15.53 -15.92 -4.17
CA PRO A 146 -15.80 -14.72 -3.41
C PRO A 146 -15.60 -13.47 -4.25
N ALA A 147 -16.56 -12.55 -4.20
CA ALA A 147 -16.37 -11.22 -4.76
C ALA A 147 -15.15 -10.56 -4.10
N ARG A 148 -14.36 -9.84 -4.88
CA ARG A 148 -13.20 -9.11 -4.39
C ARG A 148 -13.27 -7.68 -4.89
N VAL A 149 -12.84 -6.74 -4.06
CA VAL A 149 -12.69 -5.33 -4.42
C VAL A 149 -11.21 -5.02 -4.47
N HIS A 150 -10.76 -4.48 -5.61
CA HIS A 150 -9.43 -3.93 -5.74
C HIS A 150 -9.37 -2.59 -5.01
N LYS A 151 -8.52 -2.49 -3.99
CA LYS A 151 -8.17 -1.25 -3.31
C LYS A 151 -6.72 -0.89 -3.62
N ARG A 152 -6.48 0.39 -3.85
CA ARG A 152 -5.13 0.95 -4.01
C ARG A 152 -4.89 1.99 -2.92
N LEU A 153 -3.74 1.90 -2.27
CA LEU A 153 -3.31 2.79 -1.19
C LEU A 153 -1.94 3.36 -1.53
N VAL A 154 -1.70 4.63 -1.17
CA VAL A 154 -0.38 5.27 -1.18
C VAL A 154 -0.02 5.59 0.25
N ILE A 155 1.05 4.97 0.75
CA ILE A 155 1.47 5.09 2.16
C ILE A 155 2.96 5.45 2.28
N SER A 156 3.31 6.10 3.38
CA SER A 156 4.69 6.29 3.82
C SER A 156 4.83 6.00 5.33
N PRO A 157 6.04 5.72 5.85
CA PRO A 157 7.30 5.52 5.10
C PRO A 157 7.33 4.22 4.29
N VAL A 158 8.32 4.09 3.40
CA VAL A 158 8.63 2.83 2.71
C VAL A 158 9.54 2.01 3.62
N GLY A 159 8.99 1.00 4.28
CA GLY A 159 9.74 0.15 5.20
C GLY A 159 10.44 -1.05 4.55
N GLU A 160 11.44 -1.56 5.25
CA GLU A 160 12.13 -2.84 5.04
C GLU A 160 11.62 -3.86 6.08
N PRO A 161 11.54 -5.16 5.73
CA PRO A 161 11.12 -6.19 6.67
C PRO A 161 12.04 -6.28 7.89
N ILE A 162 11.49 -6.57 9.08
CA ILE A 162 12.25 -6.70 10.34
C ILE A 162 13.46 -7.67 10.29
N HIS A 163 13.47 -8.62 9.35
CA HIS A 163 14.60 -9.54 9.17
C HIS A 163 15.85 -8.90 8.54
N ASP A 164 15.74 -7.70 7.97
CA ASP A 164 16.85 -6.94 7.39
C ASP A 164 17.55 -6.00 8.41
N LEU A 165 17.20 -6.12 9.69
CA LEU A 165 17.90 -5.44 10.79
C LEU A 165 19.31 -6.01 10.97
N LYS A 166 20.25 -5.13 11.31
CA LYS A 166 21.69 -5.44 11.38
C LYS A 166 22.17 -5.73 12.79
N SER A 167 21.40 -5.38 13.82
CA SER A 167 21.77 -5.62 15.22
C SER A 167 20.56 -5.82 16.13
N ILE A 168 20.84 -6.36 17.32
CA ILE A 168 19.84 -6.49 18.40
C ILE A 168 19.39 -5.12 18.90
N ASP A 169 20.27 -4.12 18.89
CA ASP A 169 19.93 -2.76 19.29
C ASP A 169 18.87 -2.15 18.36
N GLU A 170 19.03 -2.32 17.03
CA GLU A 170 18.01 -1.89 16.07
C GLU A 170 16.67 -2.60 16.32
N LEU A 171 16.70 -3.92 16.62
CA LEU A 171 15.49 -4.68 16.94
C LEU A 171 14.78 -4.17 18.20
N ILE A 172 15.53 -3.82 19.25
CA ILE A 172 14.95 -3.27 20.49
C ILE A 172 14.24 -1.94 20.21
N VAL A 173 14.86 -1.07 19.39
CA VAL A 173 14.27 0.21 19.00
C VAL A 173 12.97 0.00 18.22
N VAL A 174 13.01 -0.81 17.15
CA VAL A 174 11.84 -1.08 16.31
C VAL A 174 10.70 -1.70 17.09
N VAL A 175 10.97 -2.68 17.98
CA VAL A 175 9.93 -3.27 18.81
C VAL A 175 9.35 -2.26 19.79
N GLY A 176 10.18 -1.37 20.36
CA GLY A 176 9.74 -0.26 21.19
C GLY A 176 8.78 0.69 20.44
N ASP A 177 9.15 1.08 19.23
CA ASP A 177 8.36 1.97 18.37
C ASP A 177 7.05 1.30 17.91
N VAL A 178 7.08 0.01 17.56
CA VAL A 178 5.87 -0.79 17.27
C VAL A 178 4.90 -0.80 18.46
N MET A 179 5.41 -1.02 19.68
CA MET A 179 4.59 -1.00 20.89
C MET A 179 4.00 0.38 21.17
N ALA A 180 4.78 1.45 20.98
CA ALA A 180 4.32 2.83 21.14
C ALA A 180 3.22 3.18 20.14
N ALA A 181 3.44 2.92 18.85
CA ALA A 181 2.47 3.17 17.78
C ALA A 181 1.17 2.39 17.99
N HIS A 182 1.24 1.08 18.25
CA HIS A 182 0.04 0.27 18.49
C HIS A 182 -0.70 0.70 19.76
N SER A 183 0.01 1.09 20.81
CA SER A 183 -0.61 1.63 22.03
C SER A 183 -1.39 2.91 21.75
N ALA A 184 -0.82 3.82 20.96
CA ALA A 184 -1.49 5.06 20.56
C ALA A 184 -2.72 4.78 19.69
N ILE A 185 -2.59 3.90 18.69
CA ILE A 185 -3.69 3.52 17.78
C ILE A 185 -4.85 2.89 18.57
N VAL A 186 -4.59 1.96 19.48
CA VAL A 186 -5.63 1.33 20.31
C VAL A 186 -6.29 2.36 21.22
N LYS A 187 -5.50 3.15 21.96
CA LYS A 187 -6.04 4.07 22.98
C LYS A 187 -6.78 5.27 22.39
N ARG A 188 -6.33 5.77 21.24
CA ARG A 188 -6.84 7.03 20.64
C ARG A 188 -7.81 6.79 19.49
N CYS A 189 -7.62 5.72 18.72
CA CYS A 189 -8.48 5.40 17.57
C CYS A 189 -9.45 4.24 17.88
N GLY A 190 -9.25 3.48 18.96
CA GLY A 190 -10.05 2.29 19.24
C GLY A 190 -9.82 1.14 18.25
N LEU A 191 -8.72 1.19 17.50
CA LEU A 191 -8.40 0.22 16.45
C LEU A 191 -7.36 -0.80 16.92
N LEU A 192 -7.62 -2.08 16.68
CA LEU A 192 -6.70 -3.18 16.97
C LEU A 192 -6.28 -3.85 15.65
N HIS A 193 -4.97 -3.90 15.38
CA HIS A 193 -4.44 -4.45 14.12
C HIS A 193 -4.78 -5.95 13.92
N ARG A 194 -4.73 -6.75 14.99
CA ARG A 194 -5.04 -8.20 15.02
C ARG A 194 -4.20 -9.12 14.12
N ASP A 195 -3.20 -8.60 13.43
CA ASP A 195 -2.28 -9.38 12.58
C ASP A 195 -0.84 -8.93 12.84
N LEU A 196 -0.41 -9.01 14.10
CA LEU A 196 0.98 -8.73 14.48
C LEU A 196 1.83 -9.98 14.23
N SER A 197 2.73 -9.89 13.27
CA SER A 197 3.72 -10.91 12.94
C SER A 197 5.01 -10.26 12.45
N ASP A 198 6.10 -11.01 12.46
CA ASP A 198 7.39 -10.61 11.87
C ASP A 198 7.27 -10.15 10.40
N ASN A 199 6.32 -10.71 9.64
CA ASN A 199 6.04 -10.34 8.26
C ASN A 199 5.30 -9.00 8.09
N ASN A 200 4.74 -8.45 9.17
CA ASN A 200 4.00 -7.19 9.14
C ASN A 200 4.70 -6.08 9.94
N ILE A 201 5.84 -6.38 10.57
CA ILE A 201 6.70 -5.37 11.20
C ILE A 201 7.74 -4.95 10.18
N MET A 202 7.74 -3.66 9.88
CA MET A 202 8.68 -3.03 8.95
C MET A 202 9.43 -1.95 9.72
N PHE A 203 10.64 -1.62 9.27
CA PHE A 203 11.42 -0.51 9.79
C PHE A 203 11.91 0.38 8.63
N CYS A 204 12.28 1.61 8.92
CA CYS A 204 12.96 2.52 8.00
C CYS A 204 14.24 3.05 8.66
N ARG A 205 15.20 3.44 7.82
CA ARG A 205 16.42 4.12 8.28
C ARG A 205 16.39 5.52 7.72
N ASP A 206 16.48 6.51 8.60
CA ASP A 206 16.67 7.92 8.25
C ASP A 206 17.94 8.45 8.93
N ASP A 207 18.19 9.76 8.78
CA ASP A 207 19.36 10.41 9.37
C ASP A 207 19.30 10.40 10.91
N ASP A 208 18.12 10.23 11.51
CA ASP A 208 17.88 10.19 12.95
C ASP A 208 18.01 8.77 13.54
N GLY A 209 18.07 7.74 12.69
CA GLY A 209 18.37 6.36 13.07
C GLY A 209 17.40 5.34 12.47
N VAL A 210 17.21 4.24 13.19
CA VAL A 210 16.22 3.21 12.82
C VAL A 210 14.89 3.53 13.50
N LYS A 211 13.81 3.43 12.72
CA LYS A 211 12.42 3.63 13.15
C LYS A 211 11.55 2.46 12.68
#